data_AF-A0A8J7ZES3-F1
#
_entry.id   AF-A0A8J7ZES3-F1
#
_cell.length_a   1.000
_cell.length_b   1.000
_cell.length_c   1.000
_cell.angle_alpha   90.00
_cell.angle_beta   90.00
_cell.angle_gamma   90.00
#
_symmetry.space_group_name_H-M   'P 1'
#
loop_
_entity.id
_entity.type
_entity.pdbx_description
1 polymer ?
#
loop_
_entity_poly.entity_id
_entity_poly.type
_entity_poly.pdbx_seq_one_letter_code
_entity_poly.pdbx_strand_id
1 'polypeptide(L)'
;MSQDIITYKQKVASVPDEKAMRRMNSDENLMIIIAALRKGPMTVNELVKEFEGQGKKKSDKSVYRYLKELIELKIVARAGKRITSLDEKDLQSETIYIRTAKLFLMGNMKYKAEKLGKEKIDQLMDVIQSLIINKYSDKITSKEGIHNLLIKFDEEKEKFLLEVLDNANEETLKKLSKVDWKLIDYVIEYTGWLALVLELDIQKEIEKCCP
;
A
#
# COMPACT_ATOMS: atom_id res chain seq x y z
N MET A 1 -23.72 5.94 -25.75
CA MET A 1 -22.54 6.75 -25.33
C MET A 1 -22.37 6.61 -23.81
N SER A 2 -21.15 6.61 -23.27
CA SER A 2 -20.92 6.54 -21.82
C SER A 2 -20.06 7.72 -21.36
N GLN A 3 -20.42 8.33 -20.23
CA GLN A 3 -19.72 9.45 -19.62
C GLN A 3 -19.54 9.24 -18.11
N ASP A 4 -18.32 9.45 -17.63
CA ASP A 4 -18.00 9.38 -16.21
C ASP A 4 -17.98 10.76 -15.58
N ILE A 5 -18.73 10.92 -14.49
CA ILE A 5 -18.71 12.10 -13.63
C ILE A 5 -18.03 11.68 -12.33
N ILE A 6 -16.75 12.03 -12.18
CA ILE A 6 -15.93 11.68 -11.03
C ILE A 6 -15.66 12.93 -10.19
N THR A 7 -16.06 12.90 -8.93
CA THR A 7 -15.89 14.00 -7.98
C THR A 7 -14.81 13.72 -6.93
N TYR A 8 -14.37 12.46 -6.81
CA TYR A 8 -13.37 12.06 -5.83
C TYR A 8 -11.95 12.17 -6.37
N LYS A 9 -11.09 12.91 -5.66
CA LYS A 9 -9.65 13.01 -5.96
C LYS A 9 -8.87 12.04 -5.08
N GLN A 10 -8.21 11.06 -5.70
CA GLN A 10 -7.36 10.10 -5.00
C GLN A 10 -6.11 10.77 -4.41
N LYS A 11 -5.69 10.32 -3.24
CA LYS A 11 -4.35 10.60 -2.72
C LYS A 11 -3.30 9.88 -3.55
N VAL A 12 -2.06 10.36 -3.55
CA VAL A 12 -0.94 9.65 -4.19
C VAL A 12 -0.67 8.34 -3.43
N ALA A 13 -0.39 8.45 -2.14
CA ALA A 13 -0.20 7.31 -1.25
C ALA A 13 -1.05 7.46 0.01
N SER A 14 -1.27 6.33 0.70
CA SER A 14 -1.81 6.30 2.05
C SER A 14 -1.33 5.06 2.78
N VAL A 15 -1.22 5.15 4.09
CA VAL A 15 -0.95 4.03 4.98
C VAL A 15 -2.30 3.54 5.52
N PRO A 16 -2.77 2.33 5.15
CA PRO A 16 -3.97 1.76 5.76
C PRO A 16 -3.79 1.56 7.27
N ASP A 17 -4.86 1.75 8.04
CA ASP A 17 -4.81 1.39 9.45
C ASP A 17 -4.70 -0.13 9.66
N GLU A 18 -4.38 -0.52 10.89
CA GLU A 18 -4.20 -1.93 11.25
C GLU A 18 -5.42 -2.80 10.90
N LYS A 19 -6.63 -2.30 11.16
CA LYS A 19 -7.86 -3.05 10.92
C LYS A 19 -8.02 -3.31 9.43
N ALA A 20 -7.76 -2.29 8.60
CA ALA A 20 -7.79 -2.40 7.15
C ALA A 20 -6.74 -3.39 6.64
N MET A 21 -5.49 -3.30 7.11
CA MET A 21 -4.43 -4.23 6.73
C MET A 21 -4.77 -5.68 7.06
N ARG A 22 -5.19 -5.96 8.31
CA ARG A 22 -5.58 -7.32 8.73
C ARG A 22 -6.68 -7.87 7.83
N ARG A 23 -7.68 -7.04 7.54
CA ARG A 23 -8.84 -7.49 6.80
C ARG A 23 -8.52 -7.77 5.33
N MET A 24 -7.76 -6.88 4.67
CA MET A 24 -7.27 -7.08 3.31
C MET A 24 -6.44 -8.36 3.16
N ASN A 25 -5.57 -8.66 4.13
CA ASN A 25 -4.75 -9.88 4.11
C ASN A 25 -5.56 -11.16 4.38
N SER A 26 -6.70 -11.06 5.07
CA SER A 26 -7.52 -12.21 5.44
C SER A 26 -8.52 -12.64 4.36
N ASP A 27 -8.83 -11.77 3.40
CA ASP A 27 -9.90 -12.02 2.41
C ASP A 27 -9.43 -11.63 1.01
N GLU A 28 -9.06 -12.64 0.24
CA GLU A 28 -8.60 -12.50 -1.14
C GLU A 28 -9.62 -11.79 -2.04
N ASN A 29 -10.93 -11.88 -1.73
CA ASN A 29 -11.95 -11.20 -2.54
C ASN A 29 -11.85 -9.67 -2.43
N LEU A 30 -11.45 -9.16 -1.25
CA LEU A 30 -11.21 -7.72 -1.08
C LEU A 30 -10.02 -7.28 -1.93
N MET A 31 -8.97 -8.09 -1.98
CA MET A 31 -7.78 -7.81 -2.79
C MET A 31 -8.08 -7.81 -4.29
N ILE A 32 -9.00 -8.67 -4.76
CA ILE A 32 -9.46 -8.64 -6.16
C ILE A 32 -10.07 -7.28 -6.51
N ILE A 33 -10.95 -6.75 -5.65
CA ILE A 33 -11.55 -5.43 -5.89
C ILE A 33 -10.50 -4.33 -5.87
N ILE A 34 -9.57 -4.36 -4.91
CA ILE A 34 -8.50 -3.36 -4.81
C ILE A 34 -7.61 -3.41 -6.06
N ALA A 35 -7.26 -4.60 -6.54
CA ALA A 35 -6.47 -4.79 -7.75
C ALA A 35 -7.22 -4.31 -9.01
N ALA A 36 -8.51 -4.62 -9.14
CA ALA A 36 -9.34 -4.12 -10.23
C ALA A 36 -9.40 -2.59 -10.26
N LEU A 37 -9.68 -1.96 -9.11
CA LEU A 37 -9.73 -0.50 -8.95
C LEU A 37 -8.36 0.20 -9.05
N ARG A 38 -7.27 -0.54 -9.29
CA ARG A 38 -5.99 0.05 -9.69
C ARG A 38 -5.97 0.49 -11.14
N LYS A 39 -6.70 -0.23 -12.01
CA LYS A 39 -6.83 0.09 -13.44
C LYS A 39 -7.62 1.37 -13.67
N GLY A 40 -8.49 1.73 -12.73
CA GLY A 40 -9.28 2.95 -12.76
C GLY A 40 -10.56 2.83 -11.96
N PRO A 41 -11.40 3.88 -11.99
CA PRO A 41 -12.73 3.86 -11.41
C PRO A 41 -13.62 2.82 -12.12
N MET A 42 -14.41 2.04 -11.36
CA MET A 42 -15.26 0.98 -11.92
C MET A 42 -16.66 0.95 -11.31
N THR A 43 -17.64 0.47 -12.07
CA THR A 43 -18.98 0.13 -11.57
C THR A 43 -19.01 -1.28 -10.96
N VAL A 44 -20.11 -1.63 -10.28
CA VAL A 44 -20.28 -2.99 -9.74
C VAL A 44 -20.28 -4.04 -10.84
N ASN A 45 -20.90 -3.76 -11.98
CA ASN A 45 -20.96 -4.68 -13.12
C ASN A 45 -19.57 -5.00 -13.68
N GLU A 46 -18.69 -4.01 -13.74
CA GLU A 46 -17.29 -4.21 -14.16
C GLU A 46 -16.51 -5.04 -13.13
N LEU A 47 -16.72 -4.77 -11.85
CA LEU A 47 -16.08 -5.53 -10.77
C LEU A 47 -16.54 -7.00 -10.75
N VAL A 48 -17.82 -7.28 -11.05
CA VAL A 48 -18.32 -8.65 -11.23
C VAL A 48 -17.55 -9.36 -12.35
N LYS A 49 -17.36 -8.70 -13.50
CA LYS A 49 -16.58 -9.26 -14.62
C LYS A 49 -15.12 -9.54 -14.25
N GLU A 50 -14.51 -8.71 -13.41
CA GLU A 50 -13.14 -8.94 -12.91
C GLU A 50 -13.05 -10.20 -12.02
N PHE A 51 -14.10 -10.50 -11.25
CA PHE A 51 -14.20 -11.77 -10.51
C PHE A 51 -14.38 -12.97 -11.46
N GLU A 52 -15.26 -12.85 -12.47
CA GLU A 52 -15.49 -13.90 -13.47
C GLU A 52 -14.22 -14.23 -14.26
N GLY A 53 -13.44 -13.21 -14.66
CA GLY A 53 -12.16 -13.38 -15.33
C GLY A 53 -11.12 -14.15 -14.51
N GLN A 54 -11.30 -14.24 -13.19
CA GLN A 54 -10.47 -15.04 -12.29
C GLN A 54 -11.09 -16.40 -11.93
N GLY A 55 -12.13 -16.82 -12.65
CA GLY A 55 -12.84 -18.08 -12.40
C GLY A 55 -13.70 -18.05 -11.13
N LYS A 56 -13.95 -16.87 -10.55
CA LYS A 56 -14.74 -16.70 -9.32
C LYS A 56 -16.08 -16.08 -9.65
N LYS A 57 -17.16 -16.85 -9.69
CA LYS A 57 -18.50 -16.28 -9.87
C LYS A 57 -18.96 -15.56 -8.60
N LYS A 58 -19.27 -14.26 -8.71
CA LYS A 58 -19.82 -13.44 -7.61
C LYS A 58 -21.05 -12.71 -8.10
N SER A 59 -22.08 -12.64 -7.26
CA SER A 59 -23.25 -11.80 -7.50
C SER A 59 -22.96 -10.34 -7.16
N ASP A 60 -23.73 -9.41 -7.75
CA ASP A 60 -23.69 -7.99 -7.43
C ASP A 60 -23.79 -7.75 -5.92
N LYS A 61 -24.70 -8.46 -5.24
CA LYS A 61 -24.88 -8.38 -3.78
C LYS A 61 -23.60 -8.71 -3.02
N SER A 62 -22.82 -9.69 -3.51
CA SER A 62 -21.53 -10.04 -2.91
C SER A 62 -20.50 -8.94 -3.12
N VAL A 63 -20.43 -8.37 -4.33
CA VAL A 63 -19.52 -7.26 -4.66
C VAL A 63 -19.89 -6.01 -3.86
N TYR A 64 -21.17 -5.67 -3.72
CA TYR A 64 -21.64 -4.57 -2.86
C TYR A 64 -21.23 -4.76 -1.41
N ARG A 65 -21.28 -5.99 -0.88
CA ARG A 65 -20.83 -6.30 0.48
C ARG A 65 -19.33 -6.00 0.64
N TYR A 66 -18.51 -6.47 -0.30
CA TYR A 66 -17.06 -6.22 -0.28
C TYR A 66 -16.73 -4.73 -0.43
N LEU A 67 -17.42 -4.01 -1.32
CA LEU A 67 -17.26 -2.57 -1.48
C LEU A 67 -17.66 -1.80 -0.22
N LYS A 68 -18.78 -2.17 0.41
CA LYS A 68 -19.22 -1.56 1.67
C LYS A 68 -18.13 -1.69 2.73
N GLU A 69 -17.57 -2.89 2.85
CA GLU A 69 -16.49 -3.18 3.79
C GLU A 69 -15.23 -2.34 3.49
N LEU A 70 -14.79 -2.27 2.23
CA LEU A 70 -13.65 -1.46 1.83
C LEU A 70 -13.87 0.05 2.02
N ILE A 71 -15.11 0.51 1.93
CA ILE A 71 -15.49 1.90 2.23
C ILE A 71 -15.38 2.17 3.73
N GLU A 72 -15.87 1.27 4.57
CA GLU A 72 -15.76 1.37 6.03
C GLU A 72 -14.29 1.38 6.49
N LEU A 73 -13.43 0.64 5.78
CA LEU A 73 -11.98 0.61 5.98
C LEU A 73 -11.23 1.79 5.33
N LYS A 74 -11.94 2.72 4.67
CA LYS A 74 -11.38 3.90 3.98
C LYS A 74 -10.36 3.55 2.88
N ILE A 75 -10.49 2.37 2.27
CA ILE A 75 -9.66 1.89 1.15
C ILE A 75 -10.30 2.21 -0.20
N VAL A 76 -11.64 2.21 -0.24
CA VAL A 76 -12.43 2.54 -1.43
C VAL A 76 -13.38 3.68 -1.11
N ALA A 77 -13.68 4.51 -2.10
CA ALA A 77 -14.68 5.57 -2.03
C ALA A 77 -15.68 5.44 -3.18
N ARG A 78 -16.89 5.95 -2.97
CA ARG A 78 -17.82 6.25 -4.05
C ARG A 78 -17.30 7.49 -4.77
N ALA A 79 -16.97 7.34 -6.05
CA ALA A 79 -16.26 8.33 -6.83
C ALA A 79 -17.19 9.25 -7.62
N GLY A 80 -18.43 8.81 -7.85
CA GLY A 80 -19.41 9.54 -8.65
C GLY A 80 -20.33 8.59 -9.41
N LYS A 81 -20.70 8.97 -10.64
CA LYS A 81 -21.67 8.25 -11.48
C LYS A 81 -21.17 8.05 -12.90
N ARG A 82 -21.42 6.88 -13.47
CA ARG A 82 -21.31 6.60 -14.90
C ARG A 82 -22.69 6.73 -15.51
N ILE A 83 -22.81 7.57 -16.51
CA ILE A 83 -24.05 7.75 -17.27
C ILE A 83 -23.89 7.04 -18.60
N THR A 84 -24.76 6.07 -18.87
CA THR A 84 -24.78 5.32 -20.12
C THR A 84 -26.10 5.62 -20.82
N SER A 85 -26.02 6.24 -21.99
CA SER A 85 -27.16 6.39 -22.90
C SER A 85 -27.21 5.17 -23.81
N LEU A 86 -28.29 4.39 -23.66
CA LEU A 86 -28.63 3.30 -24.55
C LEU A 86 -29.29 3.87 -25.81
N ASP A 87 -30.23 4.81 -25.63
CA ASP A 87 -30.90 5.61 -26.68
C ASP A 87 -31.11 7.07 -26.20
N GLU A 88 -31.65 7.98 -27.04
CA GLU A 88 -31.90 9.41 -26.69
C GLU A 88 -32.79 9.61 -25.46
N LYS A 89 -33.57 8.61 -25.06
CA LYS A 89 -34.54 8.67 -23.95
C LYS A 89 -34.17 7.81 -22.74
N ASP A 90 -33.24 6.86 -22.90
CA ASP A 90 -32.89 5.90 -21.85
C ASP A 90 -31.48 6.15 -21.33
N LEU A 91 -31.43 6.83 -20.19
CA LEU A 91 -30.22 7.10 -19.42
C LEU A 91 -30.15 6.15 -18.22
N GLN A 92 -29.13 5.30 -18.20
CA GLN A 92 -28.77 4.52 -17.02
C GLN A 92 -27.66 5.23 -16.24
N SER A 93 -27.80 5.25 -14.92
CA SER A 93 -26.81 5.83 -14.00
C SER A 93 -26.31 4.78 -13.02
N GLU A 94 -25.01 4.49 -13.08
CA GLU A 94 -24.36 3.53 -12.20
C GLU A 94 -23.39 4.24 -11.24
N THR A 95 -23.25 3.72 -10.02
CA THR A 95 -22.24 4.26 -9.09
C THR A 95 -20.86 3.78 -9.49
N ILE A 96 -19.91 4.71 -9.55
CA ILE A 96 -18.50 4.43 -9.77
C ILE A 96 -17.79 4.38 -8.42
N TYR A 97 -16.91 3.40 -8.25
CA TYR A 97 -16.06 3.23 -7.08
C TYR A 97 -14.60 3.43 -7.49
N ILE A 98 -13.79 3.93 -6.55
CA ILE A 98 -12.38 4.21 -6.77
C ILE A 98 -11.59 3.93 -5.48
N ARG A 99 -10.29 3.60 -5.58
CA ARG A 99 -9.43 3.55 -4.39
C ARG A 99 -9.25 4.95 -3.80
N THR A 100 -9.12 5.05 -2.48
CA THR A 100 -8.86 6.34 -1.80
C THR A 100 -7.46 6.89 -2.08
N ALA A 101 -6.51 6.00 -2.40
CA ALA A 101 -5.15 6.36 -2.81
C ALA A 101 -4.70 5.55 -4.04
N LYS A 102 -3.72 6.08 -4.79
CA LYS A 102 -3.07 5.35 -5.89
C LYS A 102 -2.18 4.21 -5.34
N LEU A 103 -1.61 4.40 -4.15
CA LEU A 103 -0.75 3.44 -3.47
C LEU A 103 -1.18 3.25 -2.00
N PHE A 104 -1.09 2.01 -1.54
CA PHE A 104 -1.24 1.66 -0.13
C PHE A 104 0.10 1.16 0.38
N LEU A 105 0.70 1.87 1.35
CA LEU A 105 1.97 1.47 1.95
C LEU A 105 1.68 0.42 3.03
N MET A 106 1.89 -0.85 2.70
CA MET A 106 1.62 -1.99 3.57
C MET A 106 2.90 -2.48 4.23
N GLY A 107 3.47 -1.71 5.15
CA GLY A 107 4.71 -2.15 5.78
C GLY A 107 5.39 -1.11 6.62
N ASN A 108 4.89 -0.93 7.84
CA ASN A 108 5.70 -0.33 8.89
C ASN A 108 6.25 -1.46 9.78
N MET A 109 7.56 -1.51 10.03
CA MET A 109 8.18 -2.46 10.94
C MET A 109 7.57 -2.39 12.33
N LYS A 110 7.16 -1.21 12.78
CA LYS A 110 6.44 -1.02 14.05
C LYS A 110 5.21 -1.93 14.15
N TYR A 111 4.45 -2.04 13.07
CA TYR A 111 3.30 -2.94 12.99
C TYR A 111 3.67 -4.42 13.05
N LYS A 112 4.76 -4.81 12.36
CA LYS A 112 5.26 -6.19 12.38
C LYS A 112 5.81 -6.54 13.77
N ALA A 113 6.51 -5.61 14.40
CA ALA A 113 7.08 -5.72 15.73
C ALA A 113 5.98 -5.91 16.80
N GLU A 114 4.96 -5.03 16.83
CA GLU A 114 3.83 -5.14 17.77
C GLU A 114 3.10 -6.50 17.69
N LYS A 115 3.08 -7.14 16.52
CA LYS A 115 2.48 -8.46 16.31
C LYS A 115 3.37 -9.66 16.65
N LEU A 116 4.68 -9.53 16.46
CA LEU A 116 5.62 -10.64 16.67
C LEU A 116 5.76 -10.97 18.17
N GLY A 117 5.44 -10.02 19.05
CA GLY A 117 5.65 -10.13 20.48
C GLY A 117 7.11 -9.88 20.82
N LYS A 118 7.35 -9.37 22.04
CA LYS A 118 8.67 -8.92 22.49
C LYS A 118 9.76 -9.99 22.29
N GLU A 119 9.47 -11.24 22.64
CA GLU A 119 10.42 -12.35 22.54
C GLU A 119 10.91 -12.62 21.11
N LYS A 120 10.02 -12.56 20.11
CA LYS A 120 10.41 -12.78 18.71
C LYS A 120 11.15 -11.59 18.12
N ILE A 121 10.80 -10.36 18.55
CA ILE A 121 11.58 -9.17 18.20
C ILE A 121 12.98 -9.30 18.79
N ASP A 122 13.09 -9.70 20.06
CA ASP A 122 14.39 -9.85 20.72
C ASP A 122 15.27 -10.89 20.01
N GLN A 123 14.70 -12.03 19.60
CA GLN A 123 15.40 -13.05 18.80
C GLN A 123 15.84 -12.53 17.43
N LEU A 124 14.97 -11.81 16.72
CA LEU A 124 15.32 -11.19 15.43
C LEU A 124 16.47 -10.20 15.60
N MET A 125 16.41 -9.37 16.65
CA MET A 125 17.45 -8.40 16.96
C MET A 125 18.77 -9.06 17.33
N ASP A 126 18.76 -10.18 18.04
CA ASP A 126 19.98 -10.95 18.34
C ASP A 126 20.65 -11.49 17.06
N VAL A 127 19.84 -12.00 16.12
CA VAL A 127 20.35 -12.47 14.82
C VAL A 127 20.92 -11.32 14.01
N ILE A 128 20.21 -10.19 13.91
CA ILE A 128 20.68 -9.00 13.18
C ILE A 128 21.98 -8.49 13.79
N GLN A 129 22.02 -8.35 15.13
CA GLN A 129 23.23 -7.91 15.83
C GLN A 129 24.40 -8.85 15.54
N SER A 130 24.19 -10.16 15.61
CA SER A 130 25.24 -11.15 15.34
C SER A 130 25.78 -11.05 13.91
N LEU A 131 24.89 -10.90 12.92
CA LEU A 131 25.28 -10.75 11.52
C LEU A 131 26.09 -9.47 11.27
N ILE A 132 25.70 -8.39 11.95
CA ILE A 132 26.33 -7.08 11.80
C ILE A 132 27.68 -7.04 12.55
N ILE A 133 27.75 -7.51 13.80
CA ILE A 133 28.99 -7.57 14.59
C ILE A 133 30.03 -8.44 13.91
N ASN A 134 29.64 -9.57 13.33
CA ASN A 134 30.59 -10.45 12.63
C ASN A 134 31.32 -9.77 11.45
N LYS A 135 30.73 -8.71 10.88
CA LYS A 135 31.32 -7.96 9.77
C LYS A 135 31.90 -6.60 10.18
N TYR A 136 31.35 -5.99 11.23
CA TYR A 136 31.63 -4.62 11.65
C TYR A 136 31.96 -4.54 13.14
N SER A 137 32.64 -5.56 13.67
CA SER A 137 32.88 -5.87 15.10
C SER A 137 33.33 -4.69 15.96
N ASP A 138 33.95 -3.69 15.35
CA ASP A 138 34.60 -2.58 16.03
C ASP A 138 33.73 -1.31 16.07
N LYS A 139 32.55 -1.34 15.43
CA LYS A 139 31.70 -0.14 15.24
C LYS A 139 30.31 -0.24 15.86
N ILE A 140 29.90 -1.40 16.37
CA ILE A 140 28.50 -1.66 16.77
C ILE A 140 28.43 -2.27 18.17
N THR A 141 28.06 -1.43 19.15
CA THR A 141 28.34 -1.67 20.57
C THR A 141 27.11 -2.05 21.41
N SER A 142 25.86 -1.85 20.92
CA SER A 142 24.66 -2.22 21.69
C SER A 142 23.47 -2.70 20.87
N LYS A 143 22.75 -3.70 21.39
CA LYS A 143 21.48 -4.23 20.83
C LYS A 143 20.41 -3.14 20.74
N GLU A 144 20.32 -2.30 21.76
CA GLU A 144 19.37 -1.18 21.84
C GLU A 144 19.69 -0.10 20.81
N GLY A 145 20.98 0.22 20.59
CA GLY A 145 21.41 1.14 19.55
C GLY A 145 21.02 0.67 18.15
N ILE A 146 21.24 -0.61 17.83
CA ILE A 146 20.81 -1.20 16.55
C ILE A 146 19.28 -1.15 16.41
N HIS A 147 18.54 -1.50 17.47
CA HIS A 147 17.08 -1.47 17.44
C HIS A 147 16.54 -0.07 17.14
N ASN A 148 17.04 0.93 17.86
CA ASN A 148 16.64 2.33 17.67
C ASN A 148 17.04 2.84 16.27
N LEU A 149 18.21 2.45 15.78
CA LEU A 149 18.65 2.78 14.42
C LEU A 149 17.72 2.19 13.36
N LEU A 150 17.34 0.92 13.51
CA LEU A 150 16.44 0.25 12.56
C LEU A 150 15.03 0.85 12.58
N ILE A 151 14.50 1.20 13.75
CA ILE A 151 13.23 1.93 13.86
C ILE A 151 13.33 3.27 13.13
N LYS A 152 14.38 4.05 13.43
CA LYS A 152 14.62 5.34 12.79
C LYS A 152 14.72 5.20 11.27
N PHE A 153 15.49 4.23 10.78
CA PHE A 153 15.63 3.99 9.35
C PHE A 153 14.30 3.62 8.70
N ASP A 154 13.45 2.83 9.36
CA ASP A 154 12.13 2.50 8.80
C ASP A 154 11.21 3.73 8.76
N GLU A 155 11.21 4.56 9.81
CA GLU A 155 10.43 5.82 9.87
C GLU A 155 10.90 6.83 8.80
N GLU A 156 12.21 7.05 8.69
CA GLU A 156 12.79 7.95 7.68
C GLU A 156 12.61 7.39 6.26
N LYS A 157 12.74 6.07 6.07
CA LYS A 157 12.48 5.40 4.77
C LYS A 157 11.06 5.67 4.30
N GLU A 158 10.08 5.54 5.20
CA GLU A 158 8.68 5.80 4.90
C GLU A 158 8.46 7.27 4.51
N LYS A 159 9.04 8.19 5.29
CA LYS A 159 8.97 9.64 5.02
C LYS A 159 9.56 9.99 3.65
N PHE A 160 10.80 9.60 3.36
CA PHE A 160 11.45 9.91 2.10
C PHE A 160 10.76 9.23 0.91
N LEU A 161 10.23 8.03 1.10
CA LEU A 161 9.41 7.39 0.07
C LEU A 161 8.16 8.22 -0.25
N LEU A 162 7.46 8.73 0.76
CA LEU A 162 6.30 9.61 0.53
C LEU A 162 6.69 10.86 -0.24
N GLU A 163 7.82 11.49 0.09
CA GLU A 163 8.35 12.65 -0.63
C GLU A 163 8.68 12.31 -2.09
N VAL A 164 9.31 11.16 -2.36
CA VAL A 164 9.57 10.69 -3.73
C VAL A 164 8.27 10.49 -4.51
N LEU A 165 7.26 9.90 -3.87
CA LEU A 165 5.97 9.64 -4.50
C LEU A 165 5.18 10.92 -4.76
N ASP A 166 5.19 11.88 -3.84
CA ASP A 166 4.51 13.17 -3.98
C ASP A 166 5.14 14.03 -5.08
N ASN A 167 6.45 13.89 -5.31
CA ASN A 167 7.16 14.53 -6.41
C ASN A 167 7.12 13.74 -7.73
N ALA A 168 6.51 12.55 -7.76
CA ALA A 168 6.44 11.73 -8.96
C ALA A 168 5.50 12.35 -10.01
N ASN A 169 6.01 12.51 -11.23
CA ASN A 169 5.21 13.00 -12.34
C ASN A 169 4.11 11.99 -12.75
N GLU A 170 3.14 12.46 -13.54
CA GLU A 170 2.01 11.62 -13.97
C GLU A 170 2.44 10.38 -14.77
N GLU A 171 3.51 10.48 -15.55
CA GLU A 171 4.01 9.35 -16.34
C GLU A 171 4.52 8.22 -15.43
N THR A 172 5.29 8.57 -14.40
CA THR A 172 5.77 7.63 -13.38
C THR A 172 4.61 6.99 -12.64
N LEU A 173 3.60 7.78 -12.23
CA LEU A 173 2.40 7.25 -11.57
C LEU A 173 1.59 6.32 -12.50
N LYS A 174 1.54 6.59 -13.80
CA LYS A 174 0.91 5.72 -14.81
C LYS A 174 1.72 4.43 -15.04
N LYS A 175 3.05 4.47 -14.96
CA LYS A 175 3.87 3.24 -15.00
C LYS A 175 3.61 2.40 -13.76
N LEU A 176 3.60 3.05 -12.59
CA LEU A 176 3.39 2.38 -11.30
C LEU A 176 2.00 1.73 -11.18
N SER A 177 0.95 2.34 -11.74
CA SER A 177 -0.40 1.74 -11.71
C SER A 177 -0.51 0.46 -12.53
N LYS A 178 0.39 0.23 -13.50
CA LYS A 178 0.43 -0.99 -14.32
C LYS A 178 1.24 -2.12 -13.68
N VAL A 179 2.01 -1.83 -12.62
CA VAL A 179 2.79 -2.84 -11.90
C VAL A 179 1.84 -3.77 -11.15
N ASP A 180 2.11 -5.07 -11.25
CA ASP A 180 1.41 -6.11 -10.49
C ASP A 180 1.46 -5.80 -8.99
N TRP A 181 0.38 -6.06 -8.26
CA TRP A 181 0.33 -5.77 -6.83
C TRP A 181 1.33 -6.58 -6.01
N LYS A 182 1.72 -7.76 -6.46
CA LYS A 182 2.80 -8.53 -5.83
C LYS A 182 4.16 -7.90 -6.05
N LEU A 183 4.32 -7.13 -7.13
CA LEU A 183 5.57 -6.44 -7.48
C LEU A 183 5.64 -5.02 -6.91
N ILE A 184 4.49 -4.41 -6.59
CA ILE A 184 4.46 -3.04 -6.09
C ILE A 184 5.16 -2.90 -4.73
N ASP A 185 5.08 -3.94 -3.90
CA ASP A 185 5.78 -3.99 -2.62
C ASP A 185 7.29 -3.93 -2.80
N TYR A 186 7.83 -4.61 -3.83
CA TYR A 186 9.26 -4.51 -4.17
C TYR A 186 9.62 -3.12 -4.66
N VAL A 187 8.79 -2.51 -5.52
CA VAL A 187 9.05 -1.15 -6.01
C VAL A 187 9.10 -0.16 -4.84
N ILE A 188 8.12 -0.24 -3.94
CA ILE A 188 8.03 0.55 -2.71
C ILE A 188 9.29 0.33 -1.84
N GLU A 189 9.65 -0.92 -1.59
CA GLU A 189 10.76 -1.26 -0.70
C GLU A 189 12.11 -0.77 -1.26
N TYR A 190 12.41 -1.08 -2.52
CA TYR A 190 13.67 -0.63 -3.14
C TYR A 190 13.73 0.88 -3.29
N THR A 191 12.63 1.53 -3.68
CA THR A 191 12.59 3.00 -3.80
C THR A 191 12.79 3.65 -2.44
N GLY A 192 12.16 3.11 -1.39
CA GLY A 192 12.34 3.61 -0.02
C GLY A 192 13.79 3.52 0.44
N TRP A 193 14.43 2.35 0.29
CA TRP A 193 15.85 2.20 0.65
C TRP A 193 16.76 3.12 -0.15
N LEU A 194 16.52 3.25 -1.46
CA LEU A 194 17.29 4.18 -2.30
C LEU A 194 17.11 5.63 -1.85
N ALA A 195 15.89 6.05 -1.51
CA ALA A 195 15.63 7.39 -1.00
C ALA A 195 16.37 7.61 0.34
N LEU A 196 16.30 6.65 1.26
CA LEU A 196 16.99 6.71 2.55
C LEU A 196 18.51 6.91 2.39
N VAL A 197 19.16 6.13 1.53
CA VAL A 197 20.62 6.22 1.34
C VAL A 197 21.06 7.47 0.58
N LEU A 198 20.17 8.09 -0.20
CA LEU A 198 20.44 9.34 -0.89
C LEU A 198 20.27 10.56 0.02
N GLU A 199 19.35 10.49 0.99
CA GLU A 199 19.05 11.59 1.90
C GLU A 199 19.86 11.54 3.21
N LEU A 200 20.27 10.36 3.66
CA LEU A 200 21.03 10.19 4.90
C LEU A 200 22.46 9.71 4.68
N ASP A 201 23.36 10.30 5.46
CA ASP A 201 24.68 9.72 5.72
C ASP A 201 24.53 8.53 6.68
N ILE A 202 24.26 7.36 6.10
CA ILE A 202 24.05 6.11 6.83
C ILE A 202 25.23 5.78 7.75
N GLN A 203 26.45 6.07 7.32
CA GLN A 203 27.63 5.77 8.13
C GLN A 203 27.63 6.62 9.40
N LYS A 204 27.38 7.92 9.27
CA LYS A 204 27.29 8.83 10.41
C LYS A 204 26.15 8.48 11.36
N GLU A 205 25.01 8.01 10.83
CA GLU A 205 23.90 7.56 11.67
C GLU A 205 24.24 6.28 12.45
N ILE A 206 24.97 5.34 11.85
CA ILE A 206 25.48 4.15 12.56
C ILE A 206 26.42 4.56 13.70
N GLU A 207 27.37 5.47 13.42
CA GLU A 207 28.37 5.93 14.40
C GLU A 207 27.72 6.62 15.62
N LYS A 208 26.60 7.34 15.43
CA LYS A 208 25.86 7.95 16.56
C LYS A 208 25.21 6.93 17.49
N CYS A 209 24.74 5.82 16.94
CA CYS A 209 24.01 4.80 17.70
C CYS A 209 24.93 3.78 18.36
N CYS A 210 26.20 3.74 17.96
CA CYS A 210 27.18 2.77 18.41
C CYS A 210 28.53 3.45 18.74
N PRO A 211 28.58 4.29 19.78
CA PRO A 211 29.83 4.85 20.30
C PRO A 211 30.72 3.77 20.94
#